data_AF-A0A7B8LDB6-F1
#
_entry.id   AF-A0A7B8LDB6-F1
#
_cell.length_a   1.000
_cell.length_b   1.000
_cell.length_c   1.000
_cell.angle_alpha   90.00
_cell.angle_beta   90.00
_cell.angle_gamma   90.00
#
_symmetry.space_group_name_H-M   'P 1'
#
loop_
_entity.id
_entity.type
_entity.pdbx_description
1 polymer ?
#
loop_
_entity_poly.entity_id
_entity_poly.type
_entity_poly.pdbx_seq_one_letter_code
_entity_poly.pdbx_strand_id
1 'polypeptide(L)'
;ILRGSNDFSTIEEYQAFITQQVMRHNRNNQDLVKEERLHLKPLPLRRSADYDELTVRVSRSSTINVKHVVYSVPSRLVGQLLRVR
;
A
#
# COMPACT_ATOMS: atom_id res chain seq x y z
N ILE A 1 3.68 -17.69 -20.23
CA ILE A 1 2.29 -17.56 -20.70
C ILE A 1 1.94 -16.08 -20.55
N LEU A 2 2.03 -15.31 -21.62
CA LEU A 2 1.36 -14.01 -21.70
C LEU A 2 -0.09 -14.33 -22.09
N ARG A 3 -1.07 -13.96 -21.26
CA ARG A 3 -2.46 -13.94 -21.74
C ARG A 3 -2.53 -12.87 -22.82
N GLY A 4 -2.96 -13.26 -24.03
CA GLY A 4 -3.16 -12.33 -25.15
C GLY A 4 -4.41 -11.45 -25.01
N SER A 5 -5.11 -11.50 -23.87
CA SER A 5 -6.24 -10.63 -23.52
C SER A 5 -6.09 -10.13 -22.08
N ASN A 6 -6.54 -8.88 -21.86
CA ASN A 6 -6.57 -8.19 -20.57
C ASN A 6 -7.94 -8.31 -19.87
N ASP A 7 -8.84 -9.16 -20.39
CA ASP A 7 -10.16 -9.37 -19.81
C ASP A 7 -10.08 -10.29 -18.59
N PHE A 8 -10.50 -9.77 -17.44
CA PHE A 8 -10.64 -10.51 -16.18
C PHE A 8 -12.12 -10.52 -15.79
N SER A 9 -12.66 -11.69 -15.44
CA SER A 9 -14.07 -11.80 -15.06
C SER A 9 -14.30 -11.31 -13.64
N THR A 10 -13.28 -11.38 -12.78
CA THR A 10 -13.34 -10.88 -11.39
C THR A 10 -11.99 -10.33 -10.92
N ILE A 11 -12.00 -9.58 -9.81
CA ILE A 11 -10.79 -9.06 -9.17
C ILE A 11 -9.93 -10.21 -8.65
N GLU A 12 -10.55 -11.28 -8.15
CA GLU A 12 -9.86 -12.48 -7.64
C GLU A 12 -9.07 -13.20 -8.74
N GLU A 13 -9.63 -13.31 -9.95
CA GLU A 13 -8.93 -13.89 -11.10
C GLU A 13 -7.71 -13.07 -11.50
N TYR A 14 -7.85 -11.74 -11.48
CA TYR A 14 -6.74 -10.84 -11.74
C TYR A 14 -5.63 -11.00 -10.68
N GLN A 15 -6.00 -11.02 -9.40
CA GLN A 15 -5.05 -11.22 -8.30
C GLN A 15 -4.35 -12.58 -8.39
N ALA A 16 -5.08 -13.65 -8.73
CA ALA A 16 -4.51 -14.98 -8.92
C ALA A 16 -3.50 -15.00 -10.09
N PHE A 17 -3.82 -14.33 -11.20
CA PHE A 17 -2.91 -14.19 -12.34
C PHE A 17 -1.62 -13.46 -11.96
N ILE A 18 -1.73 -12.30 -11.29
CA ILE A 18 -0.56 -11.55 -10.79
C ILE A 18 0.27 -12.42 -9.84
N THR A 19 -0.38 -13.09 -8.89
CA THR A 19 0.28 -13.98 -7.94
C THR A 19 1.05 -15.09 -8.67
N GLN A 20 0.47 -15.70 -9.70
CA GLN A 20 1.13 -16.72 -10.49
C GLN A 20 2.39 -16.20 -11.20
N GLN A 21 2.34 -15.01 -11.80
CA GLN A 21 3.51 -14.41 -12.45
C GLN A 21 4.60 -14.08 -11.44
N VAL A 22 4.23 -13.47 -10.31
CA VAL A 22 5.16 -13.14 -9.21
C VAL A 22 5.81 -14.41 -8.67
N MET A 23 5.04 -15.48 -8.44
CA MET A 23 5.59 -16.75 -7.95
C MET A 23 6.58 -17.38 -8.94
N ARG A 24 6.31 -17.28 -10.25
CA ARG A 24 7.24 -17.76 -11.28
C ARG A 24 8.53 -16.95 -11.29
N HIS A 25 8.42 -15.62 -11.23
CA HIS A 25 9.58 -14.73 -11.16
C HIS A 25 10.39 -14.97 -9.90
N ASN A 26 9.74 -15.06 -8.75
CA ASN A 26 10.37 -15.36 -7.47
C ASN A 26 11.05 -16.73 -7.50
N ARG A 27 10.46 -17.76 -8.12
CA ARG A 27 11.08 -19.08 -8.26
C ARG A 27 12.38 -19.02 -9.08
N ASN A 28 12.44 -18.20 -10.12
CA ASN A 28 13.65 -18.05 -10.91
C ASN A 28 14.75 -17.29 -10.15
N ASN A 29 14.38 -16.32 -9.32
CA ASN A 29 15.31 -15.52 -8.53
C ASN A 29 15.56 -16.10 -7.12
N GLN A 30 14.96 -17.25 -6.80
CA GLN A 30 14.97 -17.80 -5.44
C GLN A 30 16.38 -18.12 -4.95
N ASP A 31 17.28 -18.55 -5.84
CA ASP A 31 18.64 -18.91 -5.45
C ASP A 31 19.48 -17.67 -5.17
N LEU A 32 19.37 -16.61 -5.98
CA LEU A 32 19.98 -15.31 -5.70
C LEU A 32 19.43 -14.70 -4.40
N VAL A 33 18.11 -14.77 -4.19
CA VAL A 33 17.48 -14.26 -2.96
C VAL A 33 17.94 -15.05 -1.73
N LYS A 34 18.21 -16.36 -1.82
CA LYS A 34 18.77 -17.13 -0.71
C LYS A 34 20.19 -16.70 -0.36
N GLU A 35 21.02 -16.44 -1.35
CA GLU A 35 22.39 -15.95 -1.16
C GLU A 35 22.41 -14.55 -0.54
N GLU A 36 21.59 -13.63 -1.06
CA GLU A 36 21.46 -12.27 -0.52
C GLU A 36 20.88 -12.28 0.89
N ARG A 37 19.92 -13.16 1.18
CA ARG A 37 19.27 -13.26 2.50
C ARG A 37 20.23 -13.60 3.63
N LEU A 38 21.36 -14.26 3.36
CA LEU A 38 22.42 -14.47 4.36
C LEU A 38 23.15 -13.18 4.74
N HIS A 39 23.15 -12.19 3.85
CA HIS A 39 23.76 -10.88 4.04
C HIS A 39 22.77 -9.82 4.53
N LEU A 40 21.46 -10.12 4.55
CA LEU A 40 20.42 -9.21 5.01
C LEU A 40 20.36 -9.16 6.54
N LYS A 41 20.22 -7.93 7.06
CA LYS A 41 19.96 -7.69 8.49
C LYS A 41 18.57 -8.20 8.86
N PRO A 42 18.37 -8.65 10.11
CA PRO A 42 17.06 -9.08 10.58
C PRO A 42 16.04 -7.95 10.42
N LEU A 43 14.83 -8.33 10.02
CA LEU A 43 13.70 -7.40 9.92
C LEU A 43 13.53 -6.67 11.27
N PRO A 44 13.39 -5.34 11.27
CA PRO A 44 13.18 -4.60 12.50
C PRO A 44 11.92 -5.14 13.22
N LEU A 45 12.02 -5.26 14.54
CA LEU A 45 10.97 -5.84 15.39
C LEU A 45 9.62 -5.10 15.27
N ARG A 46 9.66 -3.85 14.80
CA ARG A 46 8.48 -3.07 14.45
C ARG A 46 8.33 -3.06 12.94
N ARG A 47 7.17 -3.49 12.45
CA ARG A 47 6.72 -3.20 11.09
C ARG A 47 6.89 -1.69 10.86
N SER A 48 7.72 -1.30 9.90
CA SER A 48 7.66 0.07 9.40
C SER A 48 6.24 0.25 8.89
N ALA A 49 5.49 1.10 9.55
CA ALA A 49 4.18 1.50 9.08
C ALA A 49 4.41 2.22 7.74
N ASP A 50 4.06 1.60 6.62
CA ASP A 50 4.07 2.27 5.30
C ASP A 50 2.93 3.31 5.17
N TYR A 51 2.24 3.61 6.29
CA TYR A 51 1.27 4.69 6.37
C TYR A 51 1.94 5.93 6.97
N ASP A 52 1.93 7.02 6.21
CA ASP A 52 2.30 8.33 6.71
C ASP A 52 1.17 8.82 7.63
N GLU A 53 1.44 8.92 8.93
CA GLU A 53 0.52 9.59 9.86
C GLU A 53 0.57 11.10 9.59
N LEU A 54 -0.41 11.63 8.84
CA LEU A 54 -0.50 13.06 8.61
C LEU A 54 -1.39 13.71 9.69
N THR A 55 -0.84 14.71 10.35
CA THR A 55 -1.59 15.55 11.29
C THR A 55 -2.11 16.77 10.54
N VAL A 56 -3.40 16.78 10.20
CA VAL A 56 -4.04 17.85 9.41
C VAL A 56 -5.03 18.62 10.28
N ARG A 57 -5.00 19.95 10.18
CA ARG A 57 -6.00 20.81 10.80
C ARG A 57 -7.26 20.84 9.96
N VAL A 58 -8.42 20.65 10.58
CA VAL A 58 -9.72 20.79 9.91
C VAL A 58 -9.97 22.26 9.56
N SER A 59 -10.26 22.51 8.29
CA SER A 59 -10.61 23.83 7.78
C SER A 59 -11.98 24.29 8.31
N ARG A 60 -12.28 25.59 8.18
CA ARG A 60 -13.58 26.14 8.57
C ARG A 60 -14.74 25.59 7.73
N SER A 61 -14.47 25.06 6.55
CA SER A 61 -15.43 24.38 5.68
C SER A 61 -15.59 22.90 6.00
N SER A 62 -15.09 22.43 7.15
CA SER A 62 -15.13 21.02 7.56
C SER A 62 -14.44 20.09 6.56
N THR A 63 -13.32 20.53 5.98
CA THR A 63 -12.52 19.72 5.05
C THR A 63 -11.08 19.56 5.55
N ILE A 64 -10.45 18.46 5.17
CA ILE A 64 -9.01 18.21 5.37
C ILE A 64 -8.36 17.89 4.03
N ASN A 65 -7.09 18.26 3.87
CA ASN A 65 -6.29 17.90 2.71
C ASN A 65 -5.27 16.84 3.11
N VAL A 66 -5.33 15.67 2.50
CA VAL A 66 -4.43 14.54 2.74
C VAL A 66 -3.80 14.17 1.41
N LYS A 67 -2.47 14.32 1.29
CA LYS A 67 -1.71 13.99 0.06
C LYS A 67 -2.37 14.54 -1.23
N HIS A 68 -2.81 15.81 -1.21
CA HIS A 68 -3.49 16.50 -2.30
C HIS A 68 -4.95 16.09 -2.58
N VAL A 69 -5.55 15.22 -1.76
CA VAL A 69 -6.97 14.86 -1.84
C VAL A 69 -7.75 15.56 -0.72
N VAL A 70 -8.88 16.17 -1.07
CA VAL A 70 -9.76 16.85 -0.11
C VAL A 70 -10.82 15.87 0.39
N TYR A 71 -10.90 15.72 1.71
CA TYR A 71 -11.92 14.91 2.38
C TYR A 71 -12.84 15.78 3.22
N SER A 72 -14.14 15.51 3.16
CA SER A 72 -15.13 16.11 4.05
C SER A 72 -15.11 15.41 5.40
N VAL A 73 -15.09 16.20 6.48
CA VAL A 73 -15.11 15.72 7.87
C VAL A 73 -16.28 16.35 8.62
N PRO A 74 -16.74 15.78 9.74
CA PRO A 74 -17.81 16.36 10.54
C PRO A 74 -17.46 17.77 11.06
N SER A 75 -18.40 18.71 10.99
CA SER A 75 -18.21 20.13 11.39
C SER A 75 -17.86 20.34 12.87
N ARG A 76 -18.22 19.37 13.72
CA ARG A 76 -17.80 19.26 15.12
C ARG A 76 -16.28 19.16 15.33
N LEU A 77 -15.52 18.85 14.27
CA LEU A 77 -14.06 18.75 14.30
C LEU A 77 -13.37 20.01 13.74
N VAL A 78 -14.12 21.05 13.35
CA VAL A 78 -13.56 22.31 12.82
C VAL A 78 -12.61 22.95 13.83
N GLY A 79 -11.39 23.23 13.40
CA GLY A 79 -10.34 23.78 14.26
C GLY A 79 -9.57 22.75 15.09
N GLN A 80 -9.97 21.48 15.08
CA GLN A 80 -9.23 20.39 15.72
C GLN A 80 -8.13 19.82 14.79
N LEU A 81 -7.14 19.19 15.40
CA LEU A 81 -6.11 18.41 14.71
C LEU A 81 -6.60 16.98 14.54
N LEU A 82 -6.60 16.47 13.31
CA LEU A 82 -6.91 15.08 13.00
C LEU A 82 -5.64 14.34 12.60
N ARG A 83 -5.46 13.16 13.16
CA ARG A 83 -4.44 12.21 12.75
C ARG A 83 -5.04 11.24 11.76
N VAL A 84 -4.61 11.33 10.50
CA VAL A 84 -5.05 10.47 9.40
C VAL A 84 -4.02 9.36 9.22
N ARG A 85 -4.48 8.12 9.09
CA ARG A 85 -3.71 6.91 8.79
C ARG A 85 -4.26 6.24 7.55
#